data_AF-A0A0W8DN06-F1
#
_entry.id   AF-A0A0W8DN06-F1
#
_cell.length_a   1.000
_cell.length_b   1.000
_cell.length_c   1.000
_cell.angle_alpha   90.00
_cell.angle_beta   90.00
_cell.angle_gamma   90.00
#
_symmetry.space_group_name_H-M   'P 1'
#
loop_
_entity.id
_entity.type
_entity.pdbx_description
1 polymer ?
#
loop_
_entity_poly.entity_id
_entity_poly.type
_entity_poly.pdbx_seq_one_letter_code
_entity_poly.pdbx_strand_id
1 'polypeptide(L)'
;MMETGAVVQVTHAASGYSFRALVERGASSDSLMLSLCSLERPYEKLKVALNGQVNWVLAAAKFAAFLVEFEAPGETKDGEYLVHFKAVAHQKKVNRSQSNGWYLGVDSSGLIGDAGKGEDSLFCVAVVSTRAAFALDTTRSLMTNSKHKSLLSESQRRSFMQNGYLQIRGAVPLPLANAALRRINHDLGIPGNMIDGGVEGAIKLAGKTSNSDAILDLYYLSDVSKYVEALVGIDQVVPPQGAQIALRFPELGEPREPLGTEWHTDGMRQGHLHPFTLLAGIALSNVPEPLCGNLTVFSGSHMSLHSRLTADGKLRGHDDECYKADSVWGDGTLPDLVHLYSSWQHVVT
;
A
#
# COMPACT_ATOMS: atom_id res chain seq x y z
N MET A 1 -0.52 22.30 -7.77
CA MET A 1 0.23 21.79 -8.95
C MET A 1 1.51 21.01 -8.62
N MET A 2 1.90 20.83 -7.35
CA MET A 2 2.67 19.67 -6.91
C MET A 2 1.89 19.09 -5.74
N GLU A 3 0.73 18.51 -6.05
CA GLU A 3 -0.17 17.97 -5.03
C GLU A 3 0.29 16.58 -4.60
N THR A 4 -0.18 16.15 -3.43
CA THR A 4 0.01 14.76 -3.00
C THR A 4 -0.47 13.80 -4.07
N GLY A 5 0.39 12.86 -4.46
CA GLY A 5 0.11 11.87 -5.50
C GLY A 5 0.58 12.26 -6.90
N ALA A 6 1.08 13.49 -7.12
CA ALA A 6 1.67 13.87 -8.40
C ALA A 6 3.03 13.18 -8.62
N VAL A 7 3.34 12.85 -9.88
CA VAL A 7 4.67 12.36 -10.28
C VAL A 7 5.42 13.52 -10.90
N VAL A 8 6.60 13.82 -10.34
CA VAL A 8 7.48 14.88 -10.85
C VAL A 8 8.78 14.29 -11.39
N GLN A 9 9.29 14.91 -12.45
CA GLN A 9 10.66 14.77 -12.90
C GLN A 9 11.45 15.91 -12.28
N VAL A 10 12.48 15.59 -11.50
CA VAL A 10 13.36 16.55 -10.87
C VAL A 10 14.72 16.45 -11.56
N THR A 11 15.16 17.53 -12.19
CA THR A 11 16.40 17.57 -12.98
C THR A 11 17.29 18.69 -12.46
N HIS A 12 18.50 18.35 -12.03
CA HIS A 12 19.49 19.33 -11.60
C HIS A 12 19.90 20.21 -12.78
N ALA A 13 19.81 21.53 -12.61
CA ALA A 13 19.93 22.48 -13.71
C ALA A 13 21.32 22.47 -14.36
N ALA A 14 22.39 22.31 -13.57
CA ALA A 14 23.76 22.37 -14.07
C ALA A 14 24.26 21.04 -14.64
N SER A 15 23.97 19.91 -13.98
CA SER A 15 24.53 18.61 -14.35
C SER A 15 23.61 17.73 -15.20
N GLY A 16 22.31 18.06 -15.27
CA GLY A 16 21.30 17.22 -15.91
C GLY A 16 20.98 15.93 -15.15
N TYR A 17 21.60 15.71 -13.97
CA TYR A 17 21.24 14.59 -13.10
C TYR A 17 19.74 14.66 -12.80
N SER A 18 19.02 13.57 -13.02
CA SER A 18 17.58 13.59 -12.86
C SER A 18 17.05 12.33 -12.22
N PHE A 19 15.92 12.49 -11.53
CA PHE A 19 15.19 11.40 -10.92
C PHE A 19 13.69 11.72 -10.94
N ARG A 20 12.88 10.67 -10.80
CA ARG A 20 11.44 10.80 -10.64
C ARG A 20 11.04 10.53 -9.20
N ALA A 21 10.05 11.25 -8.73
CA ALA A 21 9.52 11.07 -7.39
C ALA A 21 8.00 11.24 -7.38
N LEU A 22 7.35 10.51 -6.47
CA LEU A 22 6.00 10.78 -6.05
C LEU A 22 6.03 11.91 -5.02
N VAL A 23 5.14 12.90 -5.17
CA VAL A 23 5.06 14.03 -4.25
C VAL A 23 4.09 13.72 -3.11
N GLU A 24 4.51 14.01 -1.88
CA GLU A 24 3.63 14.08 -0.71
C GLU A 24 3.70 15.48 -0.11
N ARG A 25 2.57 16.19 -0.07
CA ARG A 25 2.49 17.56 0.43
C ARG A 25 2.29 17.58 1.95
N GLY A 26 3.10 18.36 2.66
CA GLY A 26 2.94 18.59 4.09
C GLY A 26 1.78 19.54 4.42
N ALA A 27 1.26 19.45 5.64
CA ALA A 27 0.04 20.16 6.09
C ALA A 27 0.17 21.68 6.28
N SER A 28 1.29 22.31 5.88
CA SER A 28 1.52 23.75 6.06
C SER A 28 0.78 24.57 5.01
N SER A 29 -0.02 25.55 5.44
CA SER A 29 -0.76 26.49 4.56
C SER A 29 0.13 27.57 3.94
N ASP A 30 1.17 27.99 4.65
CA ASP A 30 1.89 29.25 4.36
C ASP A 30 3.09 29.04 3.43
N SER A 31 3.54 27.80 3.28
CA SER A 31 4.77 27.48 2.58
C SER A 31 4.68 26.10 1.93
N LEU A 32 5.06 25.97 0.66
CA LEU A 32 5.03 24.68 -0.03
C LEU A 32 6.09 23.74 0.56
N MET A 33 5.63 22.76 1.33
CA MET A 33 6.46 21.73 1.92
C MET A 33 6.16 20.38 1.26
N LEU A 34 7.19 19.73 0.73
CA LEU A 34 7.07 18.46 0.02
C LEU A 34 7.99 17.40 0.63
N SER A 35 7.53 16.16 0.63
CA SER A 35 8.40 14.98 0.66
C SER A 35 8.44 14.37 -0.74
N LEU A 36 9.61 13.89 -1.13
CA LEU A 36 9.81 13.14 -2.37
C LEU A 36 9.85 11.66 -2.01
N CYS A 37 8.96 10.86 -2.60
CA CYS A 37 8.82 9.43 -2.34
C CYS A 37 9.29 8.62 -3.56
N SER A 38 9.88 7.45 -3.32
CA SER A 38 10.38 6.58 -4.38
C SER A 38 9.21 6.02 -5.20
N LEU A 39 9.33 6.03 -6.54
CA LEU A 39 8.31 5.41 -7.40
C LEU A 39 8.34 3.88 -7.32
N GLU A 40 9.51 3.29 -7.07
CA GLU A 40 9.66 1.83 -6.97
C GLU A 40 9.31 1.31 -5.58
N ARG A 41 9.50 2.14 -4.55
CA ARG A 41 9.22 1.81 -3.14
C ARG A 41 8.44 2.97 -2.50
N PRO A 42 7.11 3.04 -2.69
CA PRO A 42 6.29 4.22 -2.37
C PRO A 42 6.35 4.72 -0.93
N TYR A 43 6.74 3.85 0.01
CA TYR A 43 6.88 4.17 1.42
C TYR A 43 8.26 4.75 1.78
N GLU A 44 9.26 4.58 0.93
CA GLU A 44 10.58 5.18 1.11
C GLU A 44 10.56 6.64 0.65
N LYS A 45 11.09 7.52 1.52
CA LYS A 45 11.20 8.95 1.26
C LYS A 45 12.66 9.34 1.10
N LEU A 46 12.93 10.36 0.29
CA LEU A 46 14.25 10.94 0.13
C LEU A 46 14.65 11.66 1.41
N LYS A 47 15.56 11.05 2.19
CA LYS A 47 15.99 11.55 3.49
C LYS A 47 17.36 12.21 3.40
N VAL A 48 17.51 13.34 4.09
CA VAL A 48 18.82 13.96 4.35
C VAL A 48 19.33 13.55 5.74
N ALA A 49 20.38 12.75 5.79
CA ALA A 49 21.06 12.36 7.02
C ALA A 49 21.89 13.51 7.61
N LEU A 50 22.25 13.41 8.89
CA LEU A 50 23.01 14.45 9.61
C LEU A 50 24.43 14.68 9.06
N ASN A 51 24.96 13.72 8.31
CA ASN A 51 26.24 13.79 7.63
C ASN A 51 26.14 14.31 6.17
N GLY A 52 24.97 14.79 5.75
CA GLY A 52 24.74 15.30 4.39
C GLY A 52 24.40 14.23 3.36
N GLN A 53 24.45 12.94 3.71
CA GLN A 53 24.09 11.87 2.78
C GLN A 53 22.58 11.83 2.48
N VAL A 54 22.25 11.55 1.23
CA VAL A 54 20.87 11.46 0.75
C VAL A 54 20.55 10.02 0.36
N ASN A 55 19.49 9.46 0.94
CA ASN A 55 19.08 8.08 0.65
C ASN A 55 17.55 7.95 0.66
N TRP A 56 17.04 7.00 -0.14
CA TRP A 56 15.65 6.54 -0.05
C TRP A 56 15.52 5.57 1.12
N VAL A 57 14.75 5.94 2.14
CA VAL A 57 14.52 5.09 3.32
C VAL A 57 13.15 5.33 3.93
N LEU A 58 12.68 4.40 4.76
CA LEU A 58 11.60 4.66 5.71
C LEU A 58 12.07 5.74 6.70
N ALA A 59 11.56 6.96 6.54
CA ALA A 59 12.01 8.13 7.29
C ALA A 59 10.86 8.83 8.00
N ALA A 60 11.13 9.32 9.21
CA ALA A 60 10.24 10.26 9.89
C ALA A 60 10.10 11.55 9.05
N ALA A 61 8.88 12.09 8.98
CA ALA A 61 8.50 13.19 8.10
C ALA A 61 9.47 14.39 8.14
N LYS A 62 9.99 14.74 9.32
CA LYS A 62 10.89 15.90 9.50
C LYS A 62 12.20 15.80 8.69
N PHE A 63 12.79 14.60 8.54
CA PHE A 63 14.08 14.41 7.87
C PHE A 63 13.97 14.15 6.36
N ALA A 64 12.74 14.02 5.87
CA ALA A 64 12.42 13.80 4.46
C ALA A 64 11.51 14.90 3.89
N ALA A 65 11.34 16.00 4.63
CA ALA A 65 10.57 17.16 4.21
C ALA A 65 11.48 18.29 3.74
N PHE A 66 11.11 18.88 2.61
CA PHE A 66 11.77 20.01 1.99
C PHE A 66 10.81 21.19 1.88
N LEU A 67 11.28 22.37 2.25
CA LEU A 67 10.64 23.61 1.86
C LEU A 67 11.05 23.94 0.43
N VAL A 68 10.08 24.15 -0.44
CA VAL A 68 10.30 24.50 -1.85
C VAL A 68 10.43 26.00 -1.99
N GLU A 69 11.60 26.47 -2.40
CA GLU A 69 11.88 27.89 -2.68
C GLU A 69 11.99 28.09 -4.20
N PHE A 70 11.08 28.86 -4.80
CA PHE A 70 11.11 29.19 -6.24
C PHE A 70 12.13 30.28 -6.54
N GLU A 71 12.87 30.15 -7.65
CA GLU A 71 13.87 31.15 -8.06
C GLU A 71 13.26 32.30 -8.89
N ALA A 72 12.13 32.07 -9.57
CA ALA A 72 11.34 33.09 -10.25
C ALA A 72 9.83 32.92 -9.96
N PRO A 73 9.04 34.01 -9.86
CA PRO A 73 7.61 33.95 -9.50
C PRO A 73 6.68 33.56 -10.66
N GLY A 74 7.04 32.58 -11.49
CA GLY A 74 6.18 32.09 -12.58
C GLY A 74 6.69 30.81 -13.23
N GLU A 75 5.76 30.01 -13.75
CA GLU A 75 6.04 28.87 -14.65
C GLU A 75 6.95 29.33 -15.80
N THR A 76 7.94 28.51 -16.15
CA THR A 76 8.60 28.64 -17.45
C THR A 76 7.57 28.34 -18.56
N LYS A 77 7.86 28.74 -19.80
CA LYS A 77 6.93 28.59 -20.94
C LYS A 77 6.44 27.14 -21.19
N ASP A 78 7.09 26.15 -20.58
CA ASP A 78 6.84 24.71 -20.73
C ASP A 78 6.21 24.05 -19.48
N GLY A 79 5.75 24.83 -18.49
CA GLY A 79 5.12 24.28 -17.27
C GLY A 79 6.12 23.67 -16.27
N GLU A 80 7.38 24.08 -16.36
CA GLU A 80 8.45 23.65 -15.46
C GLU A 80 8.77 24.75 -14.42
N TYR A 81 9.27 24.33 -13.26
CA TYR A 81 9.57 25.21 -12.13
C TYR A 81 11.04 25.11 -11.74
N LEU A 82 11.73 26.25 -11.68
CA LEU A 82 13.07 26.35 -11.11
C LEU A 82 12.96 26.56 -9.59
N VAL A 83 13.44 25.57 -8.84
CA VAL A 83 13.29 25.53 -7.38
C VAL A 83 14.56 25.05 -6.68
N HIS A 84 14.66 25.43 -5.41
CA HIS A 84 15.55 24.83 -4.43
C HIS A 84 14.76 24.06 -3.39
N PHE A 85 15.28 22.90 -2.98
CA PHE A 85 14.70 22.08 -1.92
C PHE A 85 15.47 22.25 -0.61
N LYS A 86 14.96 23.08 0.30
CA LYS A 86 15.60 23.32 1.60
C LYS A 86 15.18 22.29 2.64
N ALA A 87 16.13 21.56 3.20
CA ALA A 87 15.84 20.52 4.20
C ALA A 87 15.25 21.11 5.49
N VAL A 88 14.05 20.69 5.88
CA VAL A 88 13.35 21.20 7.07
C VAL A 88 14.10 20.87 8.36
N ALA A 89 14.68 19.67 8.46
CA ALA A 89 15.43 19.25 9.65
C ALA A 89 16.69 20.09 9.93
N HIS A 90 17.30 20.67 8.89
CA HIS A 90 18.68 21.18 8.95
C HIS A 90 18.80 22.66 8.55
N GLN A 91 17.72 23.44 8.65
CA GLN A 91 17.69 24.86 8.24
C GLN A 91 18.67 25.76 9.00
N LYS A 92 19.10 25.38 10.20
CA LYS A 92 20.04 26.14 11.05
C LYS A 92 21.49 25.64 10.96
N LYS A 93 21.78 24.64 10.13
CA LYS A 93 23.12 24.08 9.97
C LYS A 93 23.90 24.84 8.92
N VAL A 94 25.22 24.95 9.12
CA VAL A 94 26.15 25.49 8.12
C VAL A 94 26.33 24.43 7.03
N ASN A 95 26.11 24.81 5.78
CA ASN A 95 26.28 23.95 4.60
C ASN A 95 27.74 23.93 4.11
N ARG A 96 28.03 23.09 3.11
CA ARG A 96 29.38 22.98 2.53
C ARG A 96 29.90 24.28 1.91
N SER A 97 29.01 25.18 1.50
CA SER A 97 29.33 26.51 0.96
C SER A 97 29.47 27.58 2.06
N GLN A 98 29.60 27.19 3.32
CA GLN A 98 29.78 28.08 4.48
C GLN A 98 28.62 29.08 4.70
N SER A 99 27.42 28.76 4.21
CA SER A 99 26.20 29.54 4.48
C SER A 99 25.22 28.74 5.36
N ASN A 100 24.18 29.40 5.86
CA ASN A 100 23.18 28.76 6.72
C ASN A 100 22.06 28.12 5.91
N GLY A 101 21.68 26.92 6.30
CA GLY A 101 20.59 26.14 5.72
C GLY A 101 21.10 25.13 4.71
N TRP A 102 20.64 23.90 4.87
CA TRP A 102 20.99 22.79 4.00
C TRP A 102 19.97 22.63 2.88
N TYR A 103 20.46 22.54 1.66
CA TYR A 103 19.66 22.29 0.47
C TYR A 103 20.02 20.94 -0.14
N LEU A 104 19.04 20.32 -0.79
CA LEU A 104 19.32 19.23 -1.71
C LEU A 104 20.17 19.78 -2.85
N GLY A 105 21.15 19.01 -3.30
CA GLY A 105 22.00 19.37 -4.42
C GLY A 105 22.59 18.14 -5.09
N VAL A 106 23.46 18.36 -6.06
CA VAL A 106 24.18 17.29 -6.77
C VAL A 106 25.67 17.62 -6.82
N ASP A 107 26.50 16.63 -6.55
CA ASP A 107 27.94 16.68 -6.83
C ASP A 107 28.40 15.50 -7.69
N SER A 108 29.71 15.32 -7.85
CA SER A 108 30.31 14.23 -8.62
C SER A 108 29.92 12.83 -8.16
N SER A 109 29.46 12.67 -6.92
CA SER A 109 29.05 11.40 -6.33
C SER A 109 27.53 11.16 -6.36
N GLY A 110 26.75 12.15 -6.79
CA GLY A 110 25.29 12.07 -6.88
C GLY A 110 24.59 13.08 -5.97
N LEU A 111 23.45 12.69 -5.39
CA LEU A 111 22.66 13.57 -4.52
C LEU A 111 23.34 13.82 -3.18
N ILE A 112 23.29 15.08 -2.77
CA ILE A 112 23.82 15.58 -1.50
C ILE A 112 22.75 16.43 -0.81
N GLY A 113 22.77 16.44 0.52
CA GLY A 113 21.72 17.08 1.33
C GLY A 113 22.20 18.26 2.14
N ASP A 114 23.45 18.69 1.95
CA ASP A 114 24.12 19.77 2.66
C ASP A 114 24.68 20.84 1.70
N ALA A 115 24.08 20.97 0.51
CA ALA A 115 24.43 22.03 -0.44
C ALA A 115 24.01 23.41 0.11
N GLY A 116 24.69 24.46 -0.35
CA GLY A 116 24.24 25.83 -0.18
C GLY A 116 23.25 26.24 -1.26
N LYS A 117 22.45 27.29 -0.99
CA LYS A 117 21.56 27.86 -2.02
C LYS A 117 22.38 28.47 -3.15
N GLY A 118 22.12 28.04 -4.37
CA GLY A 118 22.87 28.44 -5.57
C GLY A 118 22.79 27.35 -6.64
N GLU A 119 23.69 27.41 -7.62
CA GLU A 119 23.66 26.55 -8.81
C GLU A 119 23.67 25.04 -8.49
N ASP A 120 24.48 24.61 -7.51
CA ASP A 120 24.59 23.20 -7.07
C ASP A 120 23.31 22.63 -6.42
N SER A 121 22.35 23.50 -6.11
CA SER A 121 21.08 23.15 -5.44
C SER A 121 19.86 23.53 -6.29
N LEU A 122 20.08 23.92 -7.54
CA LEU A 122 19.02 24.38 -8.43
C LEU A 122 18.47 23.22 -9.25
N PHE A 123 17.17 23.01 -9.17
CA PHE A 123 16.48 21.96 -9.91
C PHE A 123 15.37 22.55 -10.77
N CYS A 124 15.26 22.02 -11.99
CA CYS A 124 14.06 22.12 -12.80
C CYS A 124 13.10 20.99 -12.41
N VAL A 125 11.85 21.33 -12.10
CA VAL A 125 10.81 20.38 -11.73
C VAL A 125 9.67 20.45 -12.73
N ALA A 126 9.44 19.34 -13.42
CA ALA A 126 8.33 19.17 -14.35
C ALA A 126 7.31 18.19 -13.77
N VAL A 127 6.03 18.56 -13.82
CA VAL A 127 4.93 17.67 -13.40
C VAL A 127 4.65 16.71 -14.56
N VAL A 128 5.12 15.47 -14.42
CA VAL A 128 4.96 14.42 -15.46
C VAL A 128 3.53 13.89 -15.47
N SER A 129 2.92 13.77 -14.29
CA SER A 129 1.53 13.42 -14.14
C SER A 129 0.96 14.07 -12.90
N THR A 130 -0.23 14.66 -13.01
CA THR A 130 -0.96 15.24 -11.88
C THR A 130 -1.45 14.19 -10.89
N ARG A 131 -1.46 12.92 -11.29
CA ARG A 131 -1.79 11.77 -10.45
C ARG A 131 -0.99 10.56 -10.90
N ALA A 132 -0.30 9.89 -9.99
CA ALA A 132 0.26 8.58 -10.26
C ALA A 132 -0.89 7.60 -10.56
N ALA A 133 -1.12 7.35 -11.85
CA ALA A 133 -1.91 6.23 -12.30
C ALA A 133 -0.92 5.15 -12.72
N PHE A 134 -1.04 3.96 -12.14
CA PHE A 134 -0.35 2.79 -12.67
C PHE A 134 -0.95 2.49 -14.05
N ALA A 135 -0.32 2.96 -15.11
CA ALA A 135 -0.60 2.49 -16.45
C ALA A 135 0.04 1.11 -16.57
N LEU A 136 -0.79 0.06 -16.61
CA LEU A 136 -0.38 -1.28 -16.99
C LEU A 136 0.23 -1.20 -18.40
N ASP A 137 1.55 -1.40 -18.50
CA ASP A 137 2.20 -1.58 -19.79
C ASP A 137 1.72 -2.92 -20.40
N THR A 138 0.74 -2.82 -21.29
CA THR A 138 0.17 -3.97 -22.01
C THR A 138 1.16 -4.60 -22.98
N THR A 139 2.25 -3.91 -23.35
CA THR A 139 3.28 -4.48 -24.24
C THR A 139 4.24 -5.43 -23.54
N ARG A 140 4.43 -5.31 -22.22
CA ARG A 140 5.15 -6.35 -21.43
C ARG A 140 4.38 -7.68 -21.33
N SER A 141 3.06 -7.67 -21.51
CA SER A 141 2.22 -8.89 -21.42
C SER A 141 2.36 -9.83 -22.64
N LEU A 142 2.95 -9.35 -23.73
CA LEU A 142 3.08 -10.08 -25.00
C LEU A 142 4.44 -10.75 -25.20
N MET A 143 5.45 -10.44 -24.39
CA MET A 143 6.81 -10.96 -24.57
C MET A 143 7.36 -11.56 -23.28
N THR A 144 6.87 -12.74 -22.94
CA THR A 144 7.65 -13.88 -22.43
C THR A 144 6.70 -15.08 -22.44
N ASN A 145 7.19 -16.23 -22.90
CA ASN A 145 6.49 -17.51 -22.73
C ASN A 145 6.30 -17.76 -21.23
N SER A 146 5.17 -17.29 -20.70
CA SER A 146 4.86 -17.35 -19.28
C SER A 146 4.53 -18.80 -18.92
N LYS A 147 5.45 -19.47 -18.22
CA LYS A 147 5.21 -20.73 -17.49
C LYS A 147 3.99 -20.65 -16.56
N HIS A 148 3.49 -19.45 -16.25
CA HIS A 148 2.36 -19.21 -15.34
C HIS A 148 1.05 -18.87 -16.07
N LYS A 149 1.05 -18.59 -17.38
CA LYS A 149 -0.20 -18.37 -18.15
C LYS A 149 -1.08 -19.62 -18.15
N SER A 150 -0.47 -20.81 -18.10
CA SER A 150 -1.17 -22.10 -18.00
C SER A 150 -1.65 -22.47 -16.58
N LEU A 151 -1.28 -21.70 -15.55
CA LEU A 151 -1.62 -22.05 -14.16
C LEU A 151 -3.09 -21.75 -13.82
N LEU A 152 -3.65 -20.69 -14.43
CA LEU A 152 -5.06 -20.33 -14.33
C LEU A 152 -5.76 -20.57 -15.66
N SER A 153 -6.87 -21.32 -15.63
CA SER A 153 -7.73 -21.47 -16.79
C SER A 153 -8.36 -20.12 -17.18
N GLU A 154 -8.79 -20.01 -18.43
CA GLU A 154 -9.53 -18.83 -18.89
C GLU A 154 -10.83 -18.62 -18.10
N SER A 155 -11.51 -19.71 -17.73
CA SER A 155 -12.72 -19.65 -16.89
C SER A 155 -12.43 -19.11 -15.49
N GLN A 156 -11.30 -19.49 -14.87
CA GLN A 156 -10.89 -18.95 -13.58
C GLN A 156 -10.56 -17.46 -13.66
N ARG A 157 -9.86 -17.02 -14.71
CA ARG A 157 -9.57 -15.60 -14.94
C ARG A 157 -10.85 -14.78 -15.12
N ARG A 158 -11.77 -15.27 -15.95
CA ARG A 158 -13.06 -14.62 -16.18
C ARG A 158 -13.89 -14.54 -14.90
N SER A 159 -13.92 -15.63 -14.12
CA SER A 159 -14.59 -15.66 -12.81
C SER A 159 -13.99 -14.62 -11.86
N PHE A 160 -12.67 -14.53 -11.76
CA PHE A 160 -12.01 -13.52 -10.93
C PHE A 160 -12.38 -12.10 -11.36
N MET A 161 -12.35 -11.80 -12.67
CA MET A 161 -12.70 -10.46 -13.17
C MET A 161 -14.16 -10.09 -12.90
N GLN A 162 -15.08 -11.06 -13.03
CA GLN A 162 -16.52 -10.85 -12.84
C GLN A 162 -16.91 -10.77 -11.37
N ASN A 163 -16.34 -11.64 -10.54
CA ASN A 163 -16.76 -11.84 -9.16
C ASN A 163 -15.87 -11.11 -8.15
N GLY A 164 -14.66 -10.70 -8.54
CA GLY A 164 -13.71 -9.99 -7.67
C GLY A 164 -12.93 -10.90 -6.72
N TYR A 165 -13.16 -12.20 -6.78
CA TYR A 165 -12.43 -13.21 -5.99
C TYR A 165 -12.29 -14.51 -6.76
N LEU A 166 -11.35 -15.35 -6.32
CA LEU A 166 -11.12 -16.68 -6.88
C LEU A 166 -10.70 -17.65 -5.77
N GLN A 167 -11.37 -18.79 -5.69
CA GLN A 167 -10.98 -19.88 -4.79
C GLN A 167 -10.04 -20.84 -5.54
N ILE A 168 -8.88 -21.11 -4.93
CA ILE A 168 -7.93 -22.12 -5.42
C ILE A 168 -7.78 -23.19 -4.36
N ARG A 169 -8.02 -24.46 -4.75
CA ARG A 169 -7.83 -25.62 -3.89
C ARG A 169 -6.42 -26.17 -4.05
N GLY A 170 -5.84 -26.68 -2.95
CA GLY A 170 -4.53 -27.33 -2.97
C GLY A 170 -3.34 -26.40 -3.24
N ALA A 171 -3.52 -25.08 -3.20
CA ALA A 171 -2.42 -24.12 -3.43
C ALA A 171 -1.31 -24.21 -2.38
N VAL A 172 -1.67 -24.62 -1.15
CA VAL A 172 -0.75 -24.77 -0.02
C VAL A 172 -0.66 -26.25 0.37
N PRO A 173 0.53 -26.86 0.31
CA PRO A 173 0.76 -28.21 0.82
C PRO A 173 0.39 -28.33 2.31
N LEU A 174 -0.30 -29.42 2.67
CA LEU A 174 -0.72 -29.70 4.05
C LEU A 174 0.41 -29.63 5.09
N PRO A 175 1.66 -30.06 4.81
CA PRO A 175 2.76 -29.91 5.75
C PRO A 175 3.06 -28.44 6.14
N LEU A 176 2.94 -27.50 5.21
CA LEU A 176 3.14 -26.07 5.47
C LEU A 176 1.99 -25.50 6.31
N ALA A 177 0.74 -25.83 5.96
CA ALA A 177 -0.44 -25.45 6.75
C ALA A 177 -0.34 -25.97 8.19
N ASN A 178 0.08 -27.22 8.38
CA ASN A 178 0.28 -27.81 9.71
C ASN A 178 1.42 -27.15 10.49
N ALA A 179 2.50 -26.72 9.82
CA ALA A 179 3.58 -25.98 10.46
C ALA A 179 3.12 -24.61 10.97
N ALA A 180 2.37 -23.87 10.14
CA ALA A 180 1.74 -22.62 10.53
C ALA A 180 0.78 -22.79 11.72
N LEU A 181 -0.12 -23.77 11.65
CA LEU A 181 -1.04 -24.08 12.76
C LEU A 181 -0.31 -24.41 14.07
N ARG A 182 0.74 -25.25 14.02
CA ARG A 182 1.55 -25.55 15.20
C ARG A 182 2.15 -24.29 15.81
N ARG A 183 2.66 -23.40 14.98
CA ARG A 183 3.24 -22.12 15.43
C ARG A 183 2.18 -21.21 16.06
N ILE A 184 1.03 -21.06 15.42
CA ILE A 184 -0.09 -20.27 15.92
C ILE A 184 -0.57 -20.82 17.28
N ASN A 185 -0.83 -22.12 17.37
CA ASN A 185 -1.34 -22.76 18.58
C ASN A 185 -0.35 -22.70 19.75
N HIS A 186 0.94 -22.88 19.46
CA HIS A 186 2.00 -22.69 20.45
C HIS A 186 1.98 -21.27 21.02
N ASP A 187 1.92 -20.26 20.15
CA ASP A 187 1.98 -18.86 20.57
C ASP A 187 0.68 -18.40 21.27
N LEU A 188 -0.48 -18.98 20.92
CA LEU A 188 -1.76 -18.78 21.62
C LEU A 188 -1.71 -19.29 23.07
N GLY A 189 -1.00 -20.39 23.32
CA GLY A 189 -0.89 -20.97 24.67
C GLY A 189 0.04 -20.22 25.63
N ILE A 190 0.78 -19.22 25.14
CA ILE A 190 1.73 -18.45 25.96
C ILE A 190 1.03 -17.21 26.54
N PRO A 191 0.96 -17.06 27.88
CA PRO A 191 0.40 -15.87 28.51
C PRO A 191 1.05 -14.57 28.01
N GLY A 192 0.23 -13.59 27.66
CA GLY A 192 0.68 -12.27 27.18
C GLY A 192 1.07 -12.18 25.70
N ASN A 193 0.98 -13.27 24.93
CA ASN A 193 1.13 -13.21 23.47
C ASN A 193 -0.13 -12.75 22.73
N MET A 194 -1.26 -12.81 23.41
CA MET A 194 -2.51 -12.21 23.00
C MET A 194 -2.51 -10.76 23.45
N ILE A 195 -2.52 -9.83 22.50
CA ILE A 195 -2.42 -8.40 22.73
C ILE A 195 -3.68 -7.68 22.27
N ASP A 196 -3.99 -6.58 22.94
CA ASP A 196 -5.06 -5.69 22.51
C ASP A 196 -4.74 -5.15 21.11
N GLY A 197 -5.69 -5.33 20.22
CA GLY A 197 -5.62 -4.78 18.89
C GLY A 197 -6.33 -5.64 17.87
N GLY A 198 -6.99 -4.98 16.94
CA GLY A 198 -7.97 -5.60 16.08
C GLY A 198 -9.13 -4.63 15.93
N VAL A 199 -10.09 -5.03 15.12
CA VAL A 199 -11.35 -4.34 14.95
C VAL A 199 -12.26 -4.76 16.13
N GLU A 200 -13.08 -3.85 16.69
CA GLU A 200 -14.06 -4.14 17.75
C GLU A 200 -13.51 -4.70 19.08
N GLY A 201 -12.31 -4.30 19.50
CA GLY A 201 -11.74 -4.81 20.76
C GLY A 201 -11.34 -6.29 20.70
N ALA A 202 -11.27 -6.85 19.49
CA ALA A 202 -10.74 -8.19 19.29
C ALA A 202 -9.27 -8.28 19.74
N ILE A 203 -8.91 -9.45 20.25
CA ILE A 203 -7.55 -9.77 20.69
C ILE A 203 -6.80 -10.38 19.51
N LYS A 204 -5.59 -9.89 19.23
CA LYS A 204 -4.72 -10.44 18.17
C LYS A 204 -3.48 -11.10 18.73
N LEU A 205 -2.88 -11.99 17.95
CA LEU A 205 -1.54 -12.48 18.22
C LEU A 205 -0.50 -11.38 17.98
N ALA A 206 0.56 -11.40 18.78
CA ALA A 206 1.70 -10.50 18.62
C ALA A 206 2.33 -10.59 17.21
N GLY A 207 2.82 -9.45 16.70
CA GLY A 207 3.39 -9.35 15.34
C GLY A 207 4.56 -10.29 15.05
N LYS A 208 5.30 -10.74 16.09
CA LYS A 208 6.36 -11.75 15.97
C LYS A 208 5.87 -13.09 15.43
N THR A 209 4.62 -13.45 15.70
CA THR A 209 4.01 -14.70 15.23
C THR A 209 3.58 -14.56 13.77
N SER A 210 2.89 -13.46 13.47
CA SER A 210 2.48 -13.03 12.13
C SER A 210 3.61 -12.99 11.09
N ASN A 211 4.82 -12.64 11.53
CA ASN A 211 5.99 -12.49 10.66
C ASN A 211 6.98 -13.66 10.77
N SER A 212 6.56 -14.78 11.37
CA SER A 212 7.44 -15.95 11.48
C SER A 212 7.57 -16.71 10.17
N ASP A 213 8.70 -17.38 9.98
CA ASP A 213 8.97 -18.21 8.79
C ASP A 213 7.84 -19.20 8.52
N ALA A 214 7.33 -19.89 9.56
CA ALA A 214 6.22 -20.83 9.41
C ALA A 214 4.93 -20.22 8.80
N ILE A 215 4.71 -18.91 8.99
CA ILE A 215 3.58 -18.19 8.37
C ILE A 215 3.95 -17.70 6.97
N LEU A 216 5.13 -17.10 6.80
CA LEU A 216 5.57 -16.58 5.51
C LEU A 216 5.81 -17.70 4.48
N ASP A 217 6.23 -18.88 4.92
CA ASP A 217 6.42 -20.07 4.10
C ASP A 217 5.14 -20.52 3.41
N LEU A 218 3.96 -20.21 3.96
CA LEU A 218 2.68 -20.46 3.29
C LEU A 218 2.57 -19.72 1.95
N TYR A 219 3.26 -18.59 1.80
CA TYR A 219 3.35 -17.84 0.55
C TYR A 219 4.60 -18.21 -0.26
N TYR A 220 5.77 -18.25 0.39
CA TYR A 220 7.05 -18.39 -0.29
C TYR A 220 7.37 -19.82 -0.74
N LEU A 221 6.91 -20.84 -0.01
CA LEU A 221 7.21 -22.25 -0.29
C LEU A 221 6.03 -23.01 -0.90
N SER A 222 4.96 -22.31 -1.27
CA SER A 222 3.77 -22.88 -1.91
C SER A 222 3.56 -22.31 -3.32
N ASP A 223 2.48 -22.74 -3.98
CA ASP A 223 2.10 -22.21 -5.30
C ASP A 223 1.32 -20.88 -5.20
N VAL A 224 1.04 -20.37 -4.00
CA VAL A 224 0.27 -19.14 -3.78
C VAL A 224 0.89 -17.96 -4.53
N SER A 225 2.20 -17.76 -4.43
CA SER A 225 2.92 -16.68 -5.14
C SER A 225 2.69 -16.75 -6.65
N LYS A 226 2.72 -17.96 -7.23
CA LYS A 226 2.49 -18.19 -8.66
C LYS A 226 1.06 -17.83 -9.07
N TYR A 227 0.07 -18.15 -8.24
CA TYR A 227 -1.33 -17.76 -8.51
C TYR A 227 -1.53 -16.24 -8.41
N VAL A 228 -0.88 -15.59 -7.44
CA VAL A 228 -0.94 -14.12 -7.30
C VAL A 228 -0.31 -13.44 -8.51
N GLU A 229 0.89 -13.84 -8.93
CA GLU A 229 1.53 -13.32 -10.15
C GLU A 229 0.73 -13.63 -11.41
N ALA A 230 0.06 -14.77 -11.49
CA ALA A 230 -0.81 -15.10 -12.61
C ALA A 230 -2.04 -14.18 -12.74
N LEU A 231 -2.49 -13.56 -11.63
CA LEU A 231 -3.58 -12.60 -11.58
C LEU A 231 -3.10 -11.14 -11.75
N VAL A 232 -2.04 -10.75 -11.03
CA VAL A 232 -1.55 -9.37 -10.96
C VAL A 232 -0.57 -9.04 -12.09
N GLY A 233 0.21 -10.02 -12.51
CA GLY A 233 1.32 -9.86 -13.45
C GLY A 233 2.63 -10.38 -12.88
N ILE A 234 3.41 -11.07 -13.72
CA ILE A 234 4.74 -11.55 -13.35
C ILE A 234 5.64 -10.36 -13.02
N ASP A 235 6.40 -10.47 -11.92
CA ASP A 235 7.27 -9.43 -11.39
C ASP A 235 6.56 -8.09 -11.07
N GLN A 236 5.23 -8.10 -10.97
CA GLN A 236 4.43 -6.93 -10.57
C GLN A 236 3.93 -7.03 -9.12
N VAL A 237 4.28 -8.11 -8.43
CA VAL A 237 3.86 -8.40 -7.07
C VAL A 237 5.01 -8.08 -6.12
N VAL A 238 4.77 -7.19 -5.16
CA VAL A 238 5.68 -7.02 -4.02
C VAL A 238 5.37 -8.14 -3.01
N PRO A 239 6.32 -9.04 -2.70
CA PRO A 239 6.07 -10.13 -1.77
C PRO A 239 5.73 -9.63 -0.36
N PRO A 240 4.85 -10.34 0.38
CA PRO A 240 4.48 -9.95 1.73
C PRO A 240 5.66 -10.11 2.70
N GLN A 241 5.92 -9.07 3.51
CA GLN A 241 6.92 -9.10 4.59
C GLN A 241 6.31 -9.53 5.94
N GLY A 242 5.00 -9.71 5.98
CA GLY A 242 4.23 -10.06 7.16
C GLY A 242 2.82 -10.48 6.76
N ALA A 243 2.11 -11.10 7.70
CA ALA A 243 0.75 -11.56 7.48
C ALA A 243 -0.18 -11.19 8.64
N GLN A 244 -1.46 -11.03 8.35
CA GLN A 244 -2.48 -10.97 9.39
C GLN A 244 -2.97 -12.38 9.70
N ILE A 245 -2.99 -12.74 10.99
CA ILE A 245 -3.64 -13.96 11.46
C ILE A 245 -5.06 -13.59 11.87
N ALA A 246 -6.03 -13.94 11.04
CA ALA A 246 -7.45 -13.70 11.29
C ALA A 246 -8.03 -14.83 12.15
N LEU A 247 -7.90 -14.70 13.48
CA LEU A 247 -8.52 -15.63 14.42
C LEU A 247 -10.03 -15.38 14.50
N ARG A 248 -10.79 -16.47 14.53
CA ARG A 248 -12.23 -16.48 14.80
C ARG A 248 -12.49 -17.55 15.83
N PHE A 249 -12.71 -17.12 17.07
CA PHE A 249 -13.12 -18.03 18.13
C PHE A 249 -14.62 -18.27 18.02
N PRO A 250 -15.12 -19.45 18.42
CA PRO A 250 -16.56 -19.68 18.52
C PRO A 250 -17.21 -18.62 19.41
N GLU A 251 -18.26 -17.99 18.89
CA GLU A 251 -19.07 -17.03 19.65
C GLU A 251 -20.13 -17.76 20.47
N LEU A 252 -20.51 -17.18 21.60
CA LEU A 252 -21.62 -17.67 22.42
C LEU A 252 -22.91 -17.00 21.95
N GLY A 253 -23.84 -17.76 21.38
CA GLY A 253 -25.12 -17.23 20.94
C GLY A 253 -25.70 -17.99 19.74
N GLU A 254 -26.83 -17.50 19.24
CA GLU A 254 -27.44 -18.02 18.02
C GLU A 254 -26.65 -17.56 16.78
N PRO A 255 -26.46 -18.43 15.77
CA PRO A 255 -25.86 -18.04 14.52
C PRO A 255 -26.62 -16.89 13.87
N ARG A 256 -25.89 -15.89 13.39
CA ARG A 256 -26.45 -14.74 12.67
C ARG A 256 -25.80 -14.62 11.31
N GLU A 257 -26.61 -14.48 10.28
CA GLU A 257 -26.12 -14.13 8.95
C GLU A 257 -25.63 -12.66 8.94
N PRO A 258 -24.50 -12.37 8.28
CA PRO A 258 -24.03 -11.00 8.15
C PRO A 258 -25.02 -10.20 7.31
N LEU A 259 -25.24 -8.94 7.71
CA LEU A 259 -26.07 -8.03 6.92
C LEU A 259 -25.28 -7.60 5.68
N GLY A 260 -25.98 -7.29 4.58
CA GLY A 260 -25.33 -6.81 3.35
C GLY A 260 -24.67 -5.43 3.49
N THR A 261 -24.82 -4.80 4.65
CA THR A 261 -24.23 -3.53 5.06
C THR A 261 -23.03 -3.70 5.98
N GLU A 262 -22.65 -4.95 6.31
CA GLU A 262 -21.54 -5.30 7.19
C GLU A 262 -20.30 -5.71 6.40
N TRP A 263 -19.63 -4.74 5.78
CA TRP A 263 -18.48 -5.02 4.92
C TRP A 263 -17.45 -3.89 4.93
N HIS A 264 -16.20 -4.24 4.62
CA HIS A 264 -15.13 -3.29 4.32
C HIS A 264 -14.40 -3.69 3.04
N THR A 265 -13.61 -2.76 2.49
CA THR A 265 -12.58 -3.09 1.50
C THR A 265 -11.21 -2.82 2.11
N ASP A 266 -10.23 -3.67 1.83
CA ASP A 266 -8.87 -3.50 2.38
C ASP A 266 -8.17 -2.23 1.87
N GLY A 267 -8.55 -1.75 0.68
CA GLY A 267 -8.01 -0.54 0.06
C GLY A 267 -8.62 0.77 0.57
N MET A 268 -9.70 0.73 1.34
CA MET A 268 -10.31 1.92 1.95
C MET A 268 -10.22 1.82 3.47
N ARG A 269 -9.38 2.64 4.09
CA ARG A 269 -9.33 2.76 5.56
C ARG A 269 -9.43 4.22 5.95
N GLN A 270 -10.37 4.53 6.86
CA GLN A 270 -10.52 5.86 7.47
C GLN A 270 -10.62 7.00 6.44
N GLY A 271 -11.32 6.77 5.32
CA GLY A 271 -11.50 7.77 4.27
C GLY A 271 -10.24 8.02 3.41
N HIS A 272 -9.22 7.17 3.54
CA HIS A 272 -8.01 7.20 2.74
C HIS A 272 -7.90 5.99 1.82
N LEU A 273 -7.47 6.24 0.58
CA LEU A 273 -7.05 5.19 -0.35
C LEU A 273 -5.70 4.64 0.10
N HIS A 274 -5.67 3.38 0.50
CA HIS A 274 -4.44 2.64 0.71
C HIS A 274 -4.04 1.91 -0.57
N PRO A 275 -2.75 1.86 -0.92
CA PRO A 275 -2.26 1.08 -2.04
C PRO A 275 -2.40 -0.42 -1.68
N PHE A 276 -3.52 -0.98 -2.08
CA PHE A 276 -3.89 -2.38 -1.88
C PHE A 276 -4.21 -2.99 -3.24
N THR A 277 -3.57 -4.13 -3.55
CA THR A 277 -3.71 -4.79 -4.85
C THR A 277 -4.57 -6.03 -4.76
N LEU A 278 -4.27 -6.93 -3.83
CA LEU A 278 -4.92 -8.23 -3.71
C LEU A 278 -4.75 -8.77 -2.27
N LEU A 279 -5.81 -9.37 -1.72
CA LEU A 279 -5.73 -10.21 -0.52
C LEU A 279 -5.54 -11.67 -0.94
N ALA A 280 -4.50 -12.32 -0.44
CA ALA A 280 -4.32 -13.77 -0.55
C ALA A 280 -4.70 -14.44 0.79
N GLY A 281 -5.97 -14.83 0.93
CA GLY A 281 -6.46 -15.54 2.10
C GLY A 281 -6.09 -17.02 2.07
N ILE A 282 -5.44 -17.51 3.13
CA ILE A 282 -5.07 -18.94 3.27
C ILE A 282 -5.86 -19.53 4.44
N ALA A 283 -6.78 -20.44 4.12
CA ALA A 283 -7.53 -21.17 5.12
C ALA A 283 -6.62 -22.20 5.80
N LEU A 284 -6.43 -22.05 7.12
CA LEU A 284 -5.62 -22.97 7.92
C LEU A 284 -6.44 -24.04 8.64
N SER A 285 -7.75 -23.84 8.77
CA SER A 285 -8.67 -24.82 9.35
C SER A 285 -9.81 -25.10 8.37
N ASN A 286 -10.38 -26.29 8.47
CA ASN A 286 -11.56 -26.64 7.68
C ASN A 286 -12.75 -25.81 8.15
N VAL A 287 -13.53 -25.34 7.18
CA VAL A 287 -14.79 -24.63 7.44
C VAL A 287 -15.90 -25.46 6.78
N PRO A 288 -16.49 -26.41 7.54
CA PRO A 288 -17.36 -27.45 6.95
C PRO A 288 -18.74 -26.92 6.58
N GLU A 289 -19.22 -25.91 7.30
CA GLU A 289 -20.56 -25.35 7.20
C GLU A 289 -20.51 -23.83 7.11
N PRO A 290 -21.60 -23.16 6.67
CA PRO A 290 -21.75 -21.72 6.82
C PRO A 290 -21.63 -21.29 8.27
N LEU A 291 -21.22 -20.03 8.49
CA LEU A 291 -21.12 -19.40 9.81
C LEU A 291 -20.12 -20.08 10.78
N CYS A 292 -19.20 -20.89 10.28
CA CYS A 292 -18.10 -21.50 11.04
C CYS A 292 -16.81 -20.66 11.00
N GLY A 293 -16.95 -19.33 10.96
CA GLY A 293 -15.82 -18.40 10.82
C GLY A 293 -15.32 -18.24 9.38
N ASN A 294 -16.19 -18.48 8.39
CA ASN A 294 -15.91 -18.32 6.97
C ASN A 294 -15.49 -16.87 6.67
N LEU A 295 -14.59 -16.70 5.70
CA LEU A 295 -14.43 -15.41 5.04
C LEU A 295 -15.63 -15.17 4.12
N THR A 296 -16.39 -14.11 4.35
CA THR A 296 -17.54 -13.74 3.52
C THR A 296 -17.13 -12.66 2.52
N VAL A 297 -17.57 -12.81 1.27
CA VAL A 297 -17.31 -11.85 0.20
C VAL A 297 -18.60 -11.52 -0.55
N PHE A 298 -18.67 -10.31 -1.09
CA PHE A 298 -19.79 -9.87 -1.92
C PHE A 298 -19.36 -9.93 -3.39
N SER A 299 -19.84 -10.93 -4.12
CA SER A 299 -19.45 -11.21 -5.51
C SER A 299 -19.76 -10.02 -6.43
N GLY A 300 -18.78 -9.57 -7.22
CA GLY A 300 -18.95 -8.45 -8.14
C GLY A 300 -19.02 -7.07 -7.47
N SER A 301 -18.92 -7.02 -6.14
CA SER A 301 -18.96 -5.76 -5.39
C SER A 301 -17.83 -4.80 -5.76
N HIS A 302 -16.65 -5.31 -6.16
CA HIS A 302 -15.53 -4.47 -6.61
C HIS A 302 -15.91 -3.54 -7.77
N MET A 303 -16.73 -4.01 -8.73
CA MET A 303 -17.20 -3.17 -9.83
C MET A 303 -18.28 -2.17 -9.38
N SER A 304 -19.24 -2.65 -8.58
CA SER A 304 -20.33 -1.82 -8.04
C SER A 304 -19.77 -0.67 -7.20
N LEU A 305 -18.84 -0.97 -6.30
CA LEU A 305 -18.17 0.00 -5.45
C LEU A 305 -17.26 0.92 -6.26
N HIS A 306 -16.51 0.40 -7.23
CA HIS A 306 -15.67 1.23 -8.09
C HIS A 306 -16.46 2.33 -8.82
N SER A 307 -17.67 2.03 -9.29
CA SER A 307 -18.55 3.03 -9.93
C SER A 307 -19.01 4.16 -8.99
N ARG A 308 -18.95 3.92 -7.67
CA ARG A 308 -19.37 4.86 -6.62
C ARG A 308 -18.19 5.56 -5.95
N LEU A 309 -16.97 5.09 -6.18
CA LEU A 309 -15.75 5.67 -5.64
C LEU A 309 -15.49 7.04 -6.24
N THR A 310 -15.35 8.04 -5.37
CA THR A 310 -14.94 9.39 -5.75
C THR A 310 -13.42 9.49 -5.83
N ALA A 311 -12.91 10.54 -6.47
CA ALA A 311 -11.48 10.73 -6.67
C ALA A 311 -10.69 10.83 -5.35
N ASP A 312 -11.31 11.29 -4.27
CA ASP A 312 -10.76 11.40 -2.92
C ASP A 312 -10.91 10.11 -2.10
N GLY A 313 -11.43 9.02 -2.68
CA GLY A 313 -11.50 7.71 -2.04
C GLY A 313 -12.72 7.48 -1.17
N LYS A 314 -13.77 8.28 -1.34
CA LYS A 314 -15.04 8.13 -0.64
C LYS A 314 -16.06 7.39 -1.49
N LEU A 315 -17.10 6.88 -0.84
CA LEU A 315 -18.26 6.32 -1.52
C LEU A 315 -19.34 7.39 -1.62
N ARG A 316 -19.68 7.77 -2.86
CA ARG A 316 -20.73 8.76 -3.12
C ARG A 316 -22.01 8.42 -2.35
N GLY A 317 -22.43 9.33 -1.46
CA GLY A 317 -23.63 9.17 -0.63
C GLY A 317 -23.41 8.53 0.74
N HIS A 318 -22.16 8.17 1.08
CA HIS A 318 -21.76 7.56 2.35
C HIS A 318 -20.47 8.20 2.90
N ASP A 319 -20.27 9.50 2.63
CA ASP A 319 -19.03 10.22 2.91
C ASP A 319 -18.70 10.27 4.42
N ASP A 320 -19.71 10.45 5.27
CA ASP A 320 -19.56 10.58 6.72
C ASP A 320 -19.22 9.26 7.43
N GLU A 321 -19.58 8.13 6.82
CA GLU A 321 -19.33 6.78 7.36
C GLU A 321 -17.93 6.27 7.03
N CYS A 322 -17.22 6.92 6.10
CA CYS A 322 -15.86 6.55 5.74
C CYS A 322 -14.82 6.96 6.82
N TYR A 323 -15.17 7.83 7.78
CA TYR A 323 -14.22 8.51 8.67
C TYR A 323 -14.27 8.14 10.14
N LYS A 324 -15.36 7.57 10.66
CA LYS A 324 -15.43 7.35 12.12
C LYS A 324 -14.52 6.17 12.47
N ALA A 325 -13.61 6.38 13.44
CA ALA A 325 -12.78 5.30 13.96
C ALA A 325 -13.63 4.19 14.60
N ASP A 326 -14.83 4.57 15.04
CA ASP A 326 -15.82 3.73 15.72
C ASP A 326 -16.89 3.20 14.76
N SER A 327 -17.03 3.78 13.55
CA SER A 327 -17.74 3.15 12.41
C SER A 327 -16.79 2.13 11.80
N VAL A 328 -16.54 1.10 12.59
CA VAL A 328 -16.08 -0.14 12.03
C VAL A 328 -17.15 -0.58 11.04
N TRP A 329 -16.88 -0.33 9.76
CA TRP A 329 -17.41 -1.03 8.59
C TRP A 329 -18.19 -2.32 8.95
N GLY A 330 -19.50 -2.17 9.17
CA GLY A 330 -20.22 -3.13 10.05
C GLY A 330 -21.48 -2.60 10.76
N ASP A 331 -21.68 -1.30 10.89
CA ASP A 331 -22.79 -0.77 11.73
C ASP A 331 -24.16 -0.68 11.01
N GLY A 332 -24.22 -1.14 9.76
CA GLY A 332 -25.46 -1.16 8.99
C GLY A 332 -25.71 0.06 8.10
N THR A 333 -24.81 1.05 8.07
CA THR A 333 -25.01 2.33 7.37
C THR A 333 -24.44 2.38 5.94
N LEU A 334 -23.71 1.33 5.54
CA LEU A 334 -23.13 1.21 4.20
C LEU A 334 -24.16 0.81 3.14
N PRO A 335 -23.85 0.96 1.84
CA PRO A 335 -24.68 0.40 0.79
C PRO A 335 -24.95 -1.08 1.04
N ASP A 336 -26.22 -1.47 0.95
CA ASP A 336 -26.61 -2.86 1.05
C ASP A 336 -26.15 -3.64 -0.20
N LEU A 337 -25.29 -4.63 0.04
CA LEU A 337 -24.75 -5.55 -0.95
C LEU A 337 -25.38 -6.95 -0.85
N VAL A 338 -26.47 -7.14 -0.10
CA VAL A 338 -27.07 -8.48 0.13
C VAL A 338 -27.40 -9.22 -1.18
N HIS A 339 -27.73 -8.50 -2.25
CA HIS A 339 -27.98 -9.07 -3.57
C HIS A 339 -26.73 -9.66 -4.26
N LEU A 340 -25.54 -9.39 -3.72
CA LEU A 340 -24.25 -9.86 -4.21
C LEU A 340 -23.64 -10.93 -3.28
N TYR A 341 -24.39 -11.43 -2.29
CA TYR A 341 -23.88 -12.34 -1.27
C TYR A 341 -23.32 -13.65 -1.85
N SER A 342 -22.11 -14.02 -1.42
CA SER A 342 -21.54 -15.35 -1.61
C SER A 342 -20.76 -15.77 -0.36
N SER A 343 -21.19 -16.86 0.28
CA SER A 343 -20.45 -17.47 1.40
C SER A 343 -19.60 -18.64 0.91
N TRP A 344 -18.39 -18.77 1.46
CA TRP A 344 -17.49 -19.87 1.15
C TRP A 344 -18.05 -21.16 1.72
N GLN A 345 -18.60 -22.04 0.87
CA GLN A 345 -19.04 -23.38 1.25
C GLN A 345 -18.12 -24.45 0.62
N HIS A 346 -17.79 -25.46 1.42
CA HIS A 346 -17.02 -26.68 1.13
C HIS A 346 -15.49 -26.56 1.00
N VAL A 347 -14.80 -26.81 2.13
CA VAL A 347 -13.43 -27.34 2.20
C VAL A 347 -13.51 -28.87 2.26
N VAL A 348 -13.23 -29.53 1.13
CA VAL A 348 -12.68 -30.90 1.16
C VAL A 348 -11.27 -30.77 0.61
N THR A 349 -10.32 -31.26 1.40
CA THR A 349 -8.89 -31.42 1.10
C THR A 349 -8.64 -32.04 -0.25
#